data_AF-A0A7Y2JNX1-F1
#
_entry.id   AF-A0A7Y2JNX1-F1
#
_cell.length_a   1.000
_cell.length_b   1.000
_cell.length_c   1.000
_cell.angle_alpha   90.00
_cell.angle_beta   90.00
_cell.angle_gamma   90.00
#
_symmetry.space_group_name_H-M   'P 1'
#
loop_
_entity.id
_entity.type
_entity.pdbx_description
1 polymer ?
#
loop_
_entity_poly.entity_id
_entity_poly.type
_entity_poly.pdbx_seq_one_letter_code
_entity_poly.pdbx_strand_id
1 'polypeptide(L)'
;MYRVWNFVTNYSLLLIIGAAIALVWANLDAHSYHHFVEYPLLFNDWVGVDAKYWVKSYGEDFHIEDAGGALKVLSAHYLVNDVLMAFFFAIAAKEVWEAVILKNGSLRGRKAATPLFATAGGMFGPIAVYLGLAAFLGSDVYDAVANGWAIPTATDIAFSYLVGRIVFGAGHPAVRFLLLLAIA
;
A
#
# COMPACT_ATOMS: atom_id res chain seq x y z
N MET A 1 19.34 -22.35 -12.09
CA MET A 1 18.29 -21.52 -12.73
C MET A 1 16.85 -21.87 -12.30
N TYR A 2 16.62 -22.78 -11.33
CA TYR A 2 15.28 -23.15 -10.80
C TYR A 2 14.76 -22.27 -9.63
N ARG A 3 15.59 -21.41 -9.02
CA ARG A 3 15.25 -20.73 -7.76
C ARG A 3 14.42 -19.43 -7.90
N VAL A 4 14.44 -18.78 -9.06
CA VAL A 4 13.83 -17.44 -9.24
C VAL A 4 12.51 -17.50 -10.01
N TRP A 5 12.31 -18.54 -10.83
CA TRP A 5 11.05 -18.78 -11.53
C TRP A 5 9.96 -19.24 -10.54
N ASN A 6 10.21 -20.24 -9.67
CA ASN A 6 9.28 -20.64 -8.59
C ASN A 6 8.96 -19.53 -7.60
N PHE A 7 9.84 -18.55 -7.42
CA PHE A 7 9.65 -17.50 -6.43
C PHE A 7 8.56 -16.52 -6.89
N VAL A 8 8.60 -16.06 -8.14
CA VAL A 8 7.79 -14.90 -8.52
C VAL A 8 6.45 -15.27 -9.15
N THR A 9 6.34 -16.44 -9.80
CA THR A 9 5.03 -17.03 -10.08
C THR A 9 4.31 -17.46 -8.79
N ASN A 10 5.00 -17.78 -7.69
CA ASN A 10 4.34 -18.07 -6.41
C ASN A 10 3.97 -16.81 -5.60
N TYR A 11 4.70 -15.69 -5.69
CA TYR A 11 4.46 -14.52 -4.81
C TYR A 11 3.62 -13.37 -5.41
N SER A 12 3.62 -13.15 -6.73
CA SER A 12 2.88 -12.00 -7.32
C SER A 12 1.58 -12.40 -8.04
N LEU A 13 1.42 -13.67 -8.43
CA LEU A 13 0.16 -14.13 -9.04
C LEU A 13 -1.00 -14.08 -8.04
N LEU A 14 -0.75 -14.39 -6.76
CA LEU A 14 -1.76 -14.30 -5.71
C LEU A 14 -2.27 -12.87 -5.52
N LEU A 15 -1.39 -11.87 -5.65
CA LEU A 15 -1.78 -10.47 -5.59
C LEU A 15 -2.73 -10.11 -6.74
N ILE A 16 -2.37 -10.46 -7.97
CA ILE A 16 -3.18 -10.17 -9.16
C ILE A 16 -4.52 -10.92 -9.10
N ILE A 17 -4.49 -12.21 -8.76
CA ILE A 17 -5.69 -13.03 -8.62
C ILE A 17 -6.57 -12.49 -7.49
N GLY A 18 -5.98 -12.14 -6.34
CA GLY A 18 -6.71 -11.54 -5.22
C GLY A 18 -7.37 -10.22 -5.59
N ALA A 19 -6.65 -9.32 -6.27
CA ALA A 19 -7.20 -8.07 -6.78
C ALA A 19 -8.33 -8.31 -7.80
N ALA A 20 -8.16 -9.29 -8.70
CA ALA A 20 -9.20 -9.65 -9.67
C ALA A 20 -10.45 -10.23 -9.00
N ILE A 21 -10.28 -11.11 -8.01
CA ILE A 21 -11.39 -11.66 -7.22
C ILE A 21 -12.11 -10.54 -6.47
N ALA A 22 -11.37 -9.66 -5.79
CA ALA A 22 -11.94 -8.53 -5.07
C ALA A 22 -12.71 -7.60 -6.02
N LEU A 23 -12.15 -7.30 -7.20
CA LEU A 23 -12.82 -6.49 -8.21
C LEU A 23 -14.11 -7.16 -8.70
N VAL A 24 -14.07 -8.46 -9.04
CA VAL A 24 -15.25 -9.19 -9.48
C VAL A 24 -16.31 -9.23 -8.38
N TRP A 25 -15.92 -9.54 -7.14
CA TRP A 25 -16.83 -9.59 -6.00
C TRP A 25 -17.49 -8.23 -5.75
N ALA A 26 -16.70 -7.16 -5.63
CA ALA A 26 -17.21 -5.82 -5.37
C ALA A 26 -18.15 -5.31 -6.48
N ASN A 27 -17.98 -5.77 -7.73
CA ASN A 27 -18.88 -5.42 -8.84
C ASN A 27 -20.14 -6.28 -8.92
N LEU A 28 -20.09 -7.55 -8.46
CA LEU A 28 -21.26 -8.43 -8.43
C LEU A 28 -22.17 -8.11 -7.25
N ASP A 29 -21.60 -7.88 -6.08
CA ASP A 29 -22.31 -7.51 -4.86
C ASP A 29 -21.40 -6.67 -3.96
N ALA A 30 -21.51 -5.35 -4.12
CA ALA A 30 -20.77 -4.38 -3.32
C ALA A 30 -21.11 -4.50 -1.82
N HIS A 31 -22.39 -4.74 -1.50
CA HIS A 31 -22.83 -4.83 -0.10
C HIS A 31 -22.23 -6.05 0.59
N SER A 32 -22.25 -7.22 -0.05
CA SER A 32 -21.60 -8.42 0.49
C SER A 32 -20.09 -8.23 0.68
N TYR A 33 -19.42 -7.57 -0.27
CA TYR A 33 -17.99 -7.29 -0.14
C TYR A 33 -17.69 -6.37 1.04
N HIS A 34 -18.41 -5.25 1.17
CA HIS A 34 -18.22 -4.32 2.29
C HIS A 34 -18.60 -4.95 3.64
N HIS A 35 -19.66 -5.74 3.71
CA HIS A 35 -20.04 -6.47 4.91
C HIS A 35 -18.97 -7.50 5.33
N PHE A 36 -18.26 -8.12 4.38
CA PHE A 36 -17.14 -9.00 4.69
C PHE A 36 -15.90 -8.23 5.18
N VAL A 37 -15.51 -7.18 4.46
CA VAL A 37 -14.31 -6.39 4.76
C VAL A 37 -14.43 -5.65 6.09
N GLU A 38 -15.60 -5.08 6.37
CA GLU A 38 -15.83 -4.27 7.56
C GLU A 38 -16.37 -5.08 8.73
N TYR A 39 -16.49 -6.41 8.60
CA TYR A 39 -17.07 -7.27 9.62
C TYR A 39 -16.48 -6.99 11.02
N PRO A 40 -17.31 -6.66 12.02
CA PRO A 40 -16.84 -6.33 13.36
C PRO A 40 -16.50 -7.62 14.11
N LEU A 41 -15.20 -7.94 14.18
CA LEU A 41 -14.71 -9.14 14.87
C LEU A 41 -14.80 -8.99 16.39
N LEU A 42 -14.43 -7.81 16.92
CA LEU A 42 -14.40 -7.57 18.36
C LEU A 42 -14.56 -6.09 18.71
N PHE A 43 -15.60 -5.77 19.49
CA PHE A 43 -15.73 -4.49 20.19
C PHE A 43 -14.87 -4.53 21.47
N ASN A 44 -13.98 -3.55 21.63
CA ASN A 44 -13.04 -3.48 22.74
C ASN A 44 -12.60 -2.02 22.99
N ASP A 45 -11.63 -1.78 23.87
CA ASP A 45 -11.17 -0.42 24.24
C ASP A 45 -9.72 -0.09 23.81
N TRP A 46 -9.03 -1.01 23.12
CA TRP A 46 -7.56 -1.01 23.06
C TRP A 46 -7.01 -1.18 21.64
N VAL A 47 -7.67 -1.94 20.76
CA VAL A 47 -7.17 -2.26 19.42
C VAL A 47 -8.29 -2.17 18.39
N GLY A 48 -8.02 -1.46 17.28
CA GLY A 48 -8.94 -1.34 16.16
C GLY A 48 -9.16 0.11 15.73
N VAL A 49 -10.14 0.28 14.85
CA VAL A 49 -10.63 1.60 14.43
C VAL A 49 -11.47 2.22 15.54
N ASP A 50 -11.64 3.55 15.52
CA ASP A 50 -12.51 4.23 16.47
C ASP A 50 -13.95 3.70 16.35
N ALA A 51 -14.52 3.26 17.46
CA ALA A 51 -15.82 2.59 17.44
C ALA A 51 -16.96 3.52 17.02
N LYS A 52 -16.90 4.80 17.39
CA LYS A 52 -17.92 5.78 16.99
C LYS A 52 -17.85 6.06 15.50
N TYR A 53 -16.64 6.20 14.97
CA TYR A 53 -16.43 6.34 13.53
C TYR A 53 -16.91 5.11 12.76
N TRP A 54 -16.60 3.90 13.25
CA TRP A 54 -17.01 2.66 12.60
C TRP A 54 -18.53 2.48 12.62
N VAL A 55 -19.19 2.66 13.77
CA VAL A 55 -20.66 2.59 13.88
C VAL A 55 -21.34 3.62 12.98
N LYS A 56 -20.80 4.85 12.91
CA LYS A 56 -21.32 5.88 12.01
C LYS A 56 -21.18 5.51 10.52
N SER A 57 -20.11 4.81 10.16
CA SER A 57 -19.78 4.53 8.75
C SER A 57 -20.39 3.22 8.25
N TYR A 58 -20.52 2.22 9.12
CA TYR A 58 -20.89 0.85 8.75
C TYR A 58 -21.95 0.23 9.67
N GLY A 59 -22.29 0.85 10.80
CA GLY A 59 -23.19 0.25 11.80
C GLY A 59 -24.58 -0.07 11.26
N GLU A 60 -25.09 0.71 10.31
CA GLU A 60 -26.38 0.45 9.65
C GLU A 60 -26.39 -0.91 8.94
N ASP A 61 -25.32 -1.25 8.21
CA ASP A 61 -25.19 -2.50 7.44
C ASP A 61 -25.17 -3.74 8.35
N PHE A 62 -24.75 -3.58 9.62
CA PHE A 62 -24.70 -4.66 10.61
C PHE A 62 -25.83 -4.61 11.64
N HIS A 63 -26.78 -3.67 11.52
CA HIS A 63 -27.84 -3.39 12.50
C HIS A 63 -27.29 -3.11 13.91
N ILE A 64 -26.19 -2.37 14.00
CA ILE A 64 -25.54 -1.96 15.25
C ILE A 64 -25.66 -0.44 15.38
N GLU A 65 -26.52 0.01 16.31
CA GLU A 65 -26.77 1.44 16.53
C GLU A 65 -25.81 2.06 17.57
N ASP A 66 -25.24 1.24 18.45
CA ASP A 66 -24.32 1.69 19.49
C ASP A 66 -23.20 0.65 19.73
N ALA A 67 -22.00 1.15 20.03
CA ALA A 67 -20.83 0.35 20.35
C ALA A 67 -20.85 -0.18 21.81
N GLY A 68 -21.90 0.12 22.58
CA GLY A 68 -22.07 -0.38 23.95
C GLY A 68 -20.98 0.09 24.92
N GLY A 69 -20.45 1.29 24.69
CA GLY A 69 -19.35 1.86 25.47
C GLY A 69 -17.94 1.47 25.01
N ALA A 70 -17.81 0.56 24.03
CA ALA A 70 -16.52 0.21 23.46
C ALA A 70 -15.88 1.42 22.75
N LEU A 71 -14.58 1.63 22.96
CA LEU A 71 -13.85 2.72 22.31
C LEU A 71 -13.30 2.34 20.93
N LYS A 72 -13.12 1.05 20.67
CA LYS A 72 -12.47 0.49 19.48
C LYS A 72 -13.22 -0.71 18.89
N VAL A 73 -13.14 -0.85 17.57
CA VAL A 73 -13.68 -2.02 16.83
C VAL A 73 -12.57 -2.64 16.01
N LEU A 74 -12.32 -3.92 16.25
CA LEU A 74 -11.44 -4.73 15.42
C LEU A 74 -12.25 -5.22 14.22
N SER A 75 -12.00 -4.67 13.03
CA SER A 75 -12.57 -5.16 11.78
C SER A 75 -11.58 -6.03 10.99
N ALA A 76 -12.08 -6.81 10.03
CA ALA A 76 -11.21 -7.53 9.10
C ALA A 76 -10.33 -6.56 8.29
N HIS A 77 -10.87 -5.40 7.90
CA HIS A 77 -10.14 -4.31 7.27
C HIS A 77 -8.94 -3.89 8.13
N TYR A 78 -9.15 -3.60 9.41
CA TYR A 78 -8.07 -3.16 10.31
C TYR A 78 -6.93 -4.18 10.40
N LEU A 79 -7.24 -5.47 10.47
CA LEU A 79 -6.21 -6.52 10.49
C LEU A 79 -5.34 -6.48 9.23
N VAL A 80 -5.95 -6.26 8.07
CA VAL A 80 -5.20 -6.23 6.80
C VAL A 80 -4.45 -4.91 6.65
N ASN A 81 -5.10 -3.77 6.87
CA ASN A 81 -4.53 -2.45 6.56
C ASN A 81 -3.54 -1.98 7.64
N ASP A 82 -3.81 -2.23 8.91
CA ASP A 82 -2.92 -1.77 9.98
C ASP A 82 -1.91 -2.86 10.36
N VAL A 83 -2.40 -4.08 10.65
CA VAL A 83 -1.53 -5.14 11.19
C VAL A 83 -0.64 -5.75 10.11
N LEU A 84 -1.18 -6.18 8.96
CA LEU A 84 -0.34 -6.75 7.90
C LEU A 84 0.59 -5.70 7.27
N MET A 85 0.15 -4.45 7.14
CA MET A 85 1.05 -3.38 6.68
C MET A 85 2.15 -3.07 7.68
N ALA A 86 1.88 -3.13 8.99
CA ALA A 86 2.94 -2.97 9.99
C ALA A 86 4.05 -4.02 9.82
N PHE A 87 3.67 -5.29 9.56
CA PHE A 87 4.65 -6.33 9.24
C PHE A 87 5.38 -6.08 7.92
N PHE A 88 4.66 -5.63 6.89
CA PHE A 88 5.25 -5.27 5.60
C PHE A 88 6.30 -4.16 5.77
N PHE A 89 5.97 -3.08 6.49
CA PHE A 89 6.88 -1.98 6.77
C PHE A 89 8.03 -2.37 7.69
N ALA A 90 7.83 -3.30 8.63
CA ALA A 90 8.92 -3.83 9.44
C ALA A 90 9.99 -4.54 8.57
N ILE A 91 9.56 -5.31 7.58
CA ILE A 91 10.46 -5.95 6.61
C ILE A 91 11.14 -4.88 5.74
N ALA A 92 10.36 -3.94 5.19
CA ALA A 92 10.91 -2.86 4.36
C ALA A 92 11.97 -2.04 5.13
N ALA A 93 11.69 -1.67 6.39
CA ALA A 93 12.62 -0.93 7.24
C ALA A 93 13.92 -1.70 7.49
N LYS A 94 13.84 -3.03 7.70
CA LYS A 94 15.03 -3.89 7.82
C LYS A 94 15.86 -3.88 6.54
N GLU A 95 15.25 -3.93 5.36
CA GLU A 95 15.98 -3.88 4.08
C GLU A 95 16.65 -2.51 3.87
N VAL A 96 15.97 -1.41 4.20
CA VAL A 96 16.56 -0.07 4.18
C VAL A 96 17.75 0.04 5.14
N TRP A 97 17.59 -0.48 6.36
CA TRP A 97 18.66 -0.49 7.34
C TRP A 97 19.89 -1.25 6.85
N GLU A 98 19.70 -2.44 6.26
CA GLU A 98 20.79 -3.23 5.67
C GLU A 98 21.47 -2.49 4.50
N ALA A 99 20.70 -1.84 3.64
CA ALA A 99 21.21 -1.06 2.52
C ALA A 99 22.07 0.14 2.96
N VAL A 100 21.82 0.68 4.16
CA VAL A 100 22.57 1.80 4.74
C VAL A 100 23.80 1.32 5.53
N ILE A 101 23.65 0.30 6.38
CA ILE A 101 24.70 -0.09 7.35
C ILE A 101 25.83 -0.90 6.71
N LEU A 102 25.53 -1.74 5.71
CA LEU A 102 26.53 -2.63 5.10
C LEU A 102 27.62 -1.83 4.39
N LYS A 103 28.89 -2.28 4.47
CA LYS A 103 30.04 -1.58 3.85
C LYS A 103 29.87 -1.41 2.33
N ASN A 104 29.23 -2.38 1.68
CA ASN A 104 28.89 -2.36 0.25
C ASN A 104 27.39 -2.12 -0.01
N GLY A 105 26.68 -1.55 0.96
CA GLY A 105 25.26 -1.23 0.84
C GLY A 105 24.99 -0.25 -0.31
N SER A 106 23.84 -0.43 -0.96
CA SER A 106 23.40 0.40 -2.09
C SER A 106 23.08 1.85 -1.69
N LEU A 107 22.72 2.08 -0.42
CA LEU A 107 22.38 3.38 0.15
C LEU A 107 23.47 3.96 1.04
N ARG A 108 24.72 3.49 0.88
CA ARG A 108 25.86 3.98 1.66
C ARG A 108 26.77 4.93 0.87
N GLY A 109 27.06 6.09 1.47
CA GLY A 109 28.02 7.07 0.96
C GLY A 109 27.59 7.67 -0.39
N ARG A 110 28.54 7.96 -1.29
CA ARG A 110 28.25 8.61 -2.58
C ARG A 110 27.37 7.78 -3.52
N LYS A 111 27.28 6.46 -3.32
CA LYS A 111 26.42 5.56 -4.13
C LYS A 111 24.94 5.78 -3.87
N ALA A 112 24.59 6.32 -2.70
CA ALA A 112 23.21 6.62 -2.31
C ALA A 112 22.63 7.81 -3.08
N ALA A 113 23.46 8.70 -3.62
CA ALA A 113 22.99 9.93 -4.25
C ALA A 113 22.09 9.64 -5.46
N THR A 114 22.50 8.73 -6.34
CA THR A 114 21.73 8.39 -7.55
C THR A 114 20.33 7.85 -7.24
N PRO A 115 20.15 6.81 -6.40
CA PRO A 115 18.81 6.32 -6.06
C PRO A 115 18.02 7.38 -5.28
N LEU A 116 18.63 8.12 -4.35
CA LEU A 116 17.91 9.12 -3.54
C LEU A 116 17.36 10.28 -4.39
N PHE A 117 18.15 10.82 -5.32
CA PHE A 117 17.66 11.86 -6.23
C PHE A 117 16.61 11.33 -7.20
N ALA A 118 16.74 10.08 -7.64
CA ALA A 118 15.75 9.46 -8.49
C ALA A 118 14.42 9.21 -7.74
N THR A 119 14.44 8.74 -6.48
CA THR A 119 13.25 8.66 -5.64
C THR A 119 12.65 10.04 -5.39
N ALA A 120 13.47 11.04 -5.04
CA ALA A 120 12.98 12.40 -4.80
C ALA A 120 12.25 12.97 -6.04
N GLY A 121 12.81 12.77 -7.24
CA GLY A 121 12.13 13.12 -8.49
C GLY A 121 10.84 12.32 -8.71
N GLY A 122 10.89 11.01 -8.42
CA GLY A 122 9.73 10.11 -8.46
C GLY A 122 8.63 10.43 -7.44
N MET A 123 8.92 11.19 -6.39
CA MET A 123 7.93 11.68 -5.42
C MET A 123 7.43 13.08 -5.77
N PHE A 124 8.33 14.05 -5.94
CA PHE A 124 7.95 15.44 -6.16
C PHE A 124 7.24 15.65 -7.50
N GLY A 125 7.62 14.90 -8.53
CA GLY A 125 6.97 14.96 -9.85
C GLY A 125 5.47 14.62 -9.78
N PRO A 126 5.09 13.40 -9.35
CA PRO A 126 3.68 13.02 -9.24
C PRO A 126 2.88 13.89 -8.27
N ILE A 127 3.46 14.34 -7.15
CA ILE A 127 2.81 15.28 -6.23
C ILE A 127 2.45 16.58 -6.93
N ALA A 128 3.42 17.18 -7.63
CA ALA A 128 3.22 18.46 -8.33
C ALA A 128 2.15 18.33 -9.43
N VAL A 129 2.16 17.23 -10.17
CA VAL A 129 1.14 16.97 -11.20
C VAL A 129 -0.24 16.77 -10.56
N TYR A 130 -0.35 15.95 -9.52
CA TYR A 130 -1.62 15.66 -8.85
C TYR A 130 -2.26 16.90 -8.23
N LEU A 131 -1.51 17.64 -7.40
CA LEU A 131 -2.02 18.85 -6.76
C LEU A 131 -2.19 20.00 -7.75
N GLY A 132 -1.32 20.10 -8.76
CA GLY A 132 -1.43 21.11 -9.81
C GLY A 132 -2.68 20.92 -10.68
N LEU A 133 -3.00 19.67 -11.04
CA LEU A 133 -4.25 19.35 -11.74
C LEU A 133 -5.48 19.61 -10.86
N ALA A 134 -5.43 19.22 -9.59
CA ALA A 134 -6.53 19.50 -8.66
C ALA A 134 -6.78 21.00 -8.50
N ALA A 135 -5.71 21.80 -8.37
CA ALA A 135 -5.81 23.26 -8.30
C ALA A 135 -6.35 23.87 -9.60
N PHE A 136 -6.00 23.31 -10.76
CA PHE A 136 -6.51 23.76 -12.06
C PHE A 136 -8.00 23.48 -12.25
N LEU A 137 -8.51 22.38 -11.67
CA LEU A 137 -9.91 21.99 -11.75
C LEU A 137 -10.83 22.80 -10.81
N GLY A 138 -10.26 23.52 -9.84
CA GLY A 138 -10.98 24.44 -8.96
C GLY A 138 -10.71 24.20 -7.47
N SER A 139 -11.06 25.18 -6.63
CA SER A 139 -10.85 25.14 -5.17
C SER A 139 -11.57 23.96 -4.52
N ASP A 140 -12.80 23.68 -4.94
CA ASP A 140 -13.62 22.63 -4.35
C ASP A 140 -13.01 21.24 -4.59
N VAL A 141 -12.41 21.03 -5.76
CA VAL A 141 -11.70 19.79 -6.10
C VAL A 141 -10.41 19.70 -5.31
N TYR A 142 -9.66 20.80 -5.22
CA TYR A 142 -8.41 20.86 -4.47
C TYR A 142 -8.63 20.49 -2.99
N ASP A 143 -9.59 21.12 -2.32
CA ASP A 143 -9.87 20.89 -0.90
C ASP A 143 -10.34 19.45 -0.64
N ALA A 144 -11.05 18.83 -1.58
CA ALA A 144 -11.47 17.44 -1.47
C ALA A 144 -10.31 16.44 -1.56
N VAL A 145 -9.26 16.73 -2.32
CA VAL A 145 -8.23 15.73 -2.69
C VAL A 145 -6.83 16.05 -2.18
N ALA A 146 -6.58 17.25 -1.65
CA ALA A 146 -5.26 17.71 -1.21
C ALA A 146 -4.66 16.83 -0.11
N ASN A 147 -5.48 16.29 0.79
CA ASN A 147 -5.03 15.35 1.83
C ASN A 147 -4.46 14.05 1.23
N GLY A 148 -4.81 13.71 -0.01
CA GLY A 148 -4.32 12.55 -0.75
C GLY A 148 -3.03 12.77 -1.54
N TRP A 149 -2.23 13.79 -1.23
CA TRP A 149 -1.02 14.14 -1.99
C TRP A 149 0.01 12.99 -2.11
N ALA A 150 0.02 12.05 -1.17
CA ALA A 150 0.94 10.90 -1.17
C ALA A 150 0.42 9.69 -1.97
N ILE A 151 -0.85 9.67 -2.39
CA ILE A 151 -1.41 8.60 -3.22
C ILE A 151 -0.60 8.35 -4.50
N PRO A 152 -0.24 9.38 -5.31
CA PRO A 152 0.48 9.17 -6.57
C PRO A 152 1.96 8.82 -6.41
N THR A 153 2.52 8.83 -5.18
CA THR A 153 3.94 8.48 -4.95
C THR A 153 4.15 7.04 -4.54
N ALA A 154 3.11 6.37 -4.04
CA ALA A 154 3.19 4.97 -3.64
C ALA A 154 3.49 4.07 -4.86
N THR A 155 4.52 3.23 -4.75
CA THR A 155 4.91 2.27 -5.79
C THR A 155 4.78 0.84 -5.26
N ASP A 156 4.00 0.00 -5.95
CA ASP A 156 3.92 -1.42 -5.64
C ASP A 156 5.17 -2.15 -6.18
N ILE A 157 6.05 -2.52 -5.25
CA ILE A 157 7.32 -3.20 -5.51
C ILE A 157 7.09 -4.56 -6.19
N ALA A 158 6.09 -5.33 -5.73
CA ALA A 158 5.83 -6.68 -6.20
C ALA A 158 5.32 -6.65 -7.65
N PHE A 159 4.40 -5.74 -7.96
CA PHE A 159 3.88 -5.57 -9.31
C PHE A 159 4.93 -4.95 -10.25
N SER A 160 5.60 -3.87 -9.82
CA SER A 160 6.63 -3.20 -10.64
C SER A 160 7.78 -4.13 -10.99
N TYR A 161 8.19 -5.00 -10.07
CA TYR A 161 9.21 -6.01 -10.32
C TYR A 161 8.75 -7.08 -11.31
N LEU A 162 7.50 -7.56 -11.22
CA LEU A 162 6.93 -8.51 -12.17
C LEU A 162 6.95 -7.92 -13.59
N VAL A 163 6.36 -6.73 -13.75
CA VAL A 163 6.29 -6.02 -15.04
C VAL A 163 7.69 -5.70 -15.56
N GLY A 164 8.59 -5.20 -14.71
CA GLY A 164 9.97 -4.89 -15.08
C GLY A 164 10.73 -6.10 -15.61
N ARG A 165 10.52 -7.30 -15.03
CA ARG A 165 11.14 -8.53 -15.56
C ARG A 165 10.53 -9.00 -16.87
N ILE A 166 9.23 -8.78 -17.10
CA ILE A 166 8.56 -9.10 -18.37
C ILE A 166 9.09 -8.19 -19.47
N VAL A 167 9.21 -6.89 -19.21
CA VAL A 167 9.61 -5.88 -20.20
C VAL A 167 11.10 -5.91 -20.50
N PHE A 168 11.95 -5.90 -19.47
CA PHE A 168 13.41 -5.77 -19.64
C PHE A 168 14.14 -7.12 -19.65
N GLY A 169 13.48 -8.21 -19.23
CA GLY A 169 14.09 -9.52 -19.02
C GLY A 169 14.69 -9.68 -17.62
N ALA A 170 14.71 -10.91 -17.12
CA ALA A 170 15.05 -11.23 -15.73
C ALA A 170 16.49 -10.87 -15.30
N GLY A 171 17.41 -10.72 -16.25
CA GLY A 171 18.82 -10.38 -16.00
C GLY A 171 19.15 -8.89 -16.09
N HIS A 172 18.19 -8.04 -16.48
CA HIS A 172 18.48 -6.65 -16.83
C HIS A 172 18.80 -5.81 -15.57
N PRO A 173 19.87 -4.96 -15.59
CA PRO A 173 20.25 -4.14 -14.45
C PRO A 173 19.14 -3.22 -13.92
N ALA A 174 18.23 -2.78 -14.80
CA ALA A 174 17.10 -1.92 -14.43
C ALA A 174 16.17 -2.57 -13.38
N VAL A 175 16.00 -3.89 -13.39
CA VAL A 175 15.14 -4.59 -12.42
C VAL A 175 15.67 -4.43 -11.00
N ARG A 176 17.00 -4.50 -10.83
CA ARG A 176 17.65 -4.29 -9.53
C ARG A 176 17.55 -2.84 -9.10
N PHE A 177 17.63 -1.91 -10.05
CA PHE A 177 17.48 -0.48 -9.76
C PHE A 177 16.05 -0.13 -9.33
N LEU A 178 15.02 -0.72 -9.94
CA LEU A 178 13.61 -0.55 -9.54
C LEU A 178 13.37 -1.05 -8.10
N LEU A 179 13.95 -2.19 -7.73
CA LEU A 179 13.89 -2.69 -6.36
C LEU A 179 14.59 -1.76 -5.36
N LEU A 180 15.64 -1.07 -5.78
CA LEU A 180 16.34 -0.09 -4.94
C LEU A 180 15.52 1.19 -4.77
N LEU A 181 14.94 1.73 -5.85
CA LEU A 181 14.05 2.90 -5.78
C LEU A 181 12.84 2.68 -4.88
N ALA A 182 12.31 1.47 -4.91
CA ALA A 182 11.17 1.07 -4.11
C ALA A 182 11.39 1.14 -2.59
N ILE A 183 12.66 1.06 -2.13
CA ILE A 183 13.01 1.11 -0.70
C ILE A 183 13.80 2.37 -0.31
N ALA A 184 14.38 3.08 -1.28
CA ALA A 184 15.26 4.23 -1.09
C ALA A 184 14.49 5.53 -1.00
#